data_AF-A0A2X3IQA0-F1
#
_entry.id   AF-A0A2X3IQA0-F1
#
_cell.length_a   1.000
_cell.length_b   1.000
_cell.length_c   1.000
_cell.angle_alpha   90.00
_cell.angle_beta   90.00
_cell.angle_gamma   90.00
#
_symmetry.space_group_name_H-M   'P 1'
#
loop_
_entity.id
_entity.type
_entity.pdbx_description
1 polymer ?
#
loop_
_entity_poly.entity_id
_entity_poly.type
_entity_poly.pdbx_seq_one_letter_code
_entity_poly.pdbx_strand_id
1 'polypeptide(L)'
;MKGYTPIIAHPERNLEVMRHLDPLYELVEAGALAQLTFGSFEGRVSKKVKKLSEQLIDTNLVHFIATDAHLYKGGRWTFSRLFGNFKRKKEKIEPIICFKMPNSF
;
A
#
# COMPACT_ATOMS: atom_id res chain seq x y z
N MET A 1 13.70 -17.88 16.16
CA MET A 1 13.30 -16.80 15.23
C MET A 1 13.42 -15.46 15.94
N LYS A 2 13.90 -14.40 15.28
CA LYS A 2 14.33 -13.14 15.94
C LYS A 2 13.18 -12.17 16.37
N GLY A 3 11.93 -12.61 16.50
CA GLY A 3 10.83 -11.78 17.01
C GLY A 3 10.47 -10.54 16.15
N TYR A 4 10.88 -10.51 14.88
CA TYR A 4 10.54 -9.42 13.96
C TYR A 4 9.25 -9.71 13.20
N THR A 5 8.46 -8.67 12.95
CA THR A 5 7.29 -8.70 12.07
C THR A 5 7.67 -8.14 10.70
N PRO A 6 7.67 -8.94 9.63
CA PRO A 6 8.02 -8.46 8.29
C PRO A 6 6.92 -7.55 7.72
N ILE A 7 7.31 -6.56 6.91
CA ILE A 7 6.41 -5.72 6.14
C ILE A 7 6.66 -6.01 4.65
N ILE A 8 5.65 -6.55 3.97
CA ILE A 8 5.65 -6.77 2.52
C ILE A 8 5.42 -5.42 1.82
N ALA A 9 6.47 -4.91 1.19
CA ALA A 9 6.41 -3.65 0.45
C ALA A 9 5.67 -3.82 -0.87
N HIS A 10 4.81 -2.86 -1.18
CA HIS A 10 4.08 -2.68 -2.45
C HIS A 10 3.64 -4.00 -3.11
N PRO A 11 2.81 -4.83 -2.44
CA PRO A 11 2.38 -6.13 -2.96
C PRO A 11 1.61 -6.00 -4.27
N GLU A 12 1.03 -4.84 -4.56
CA GLU A 12 0.32 -4.55 -5.81
C GLU A 12 1.22 -4.52 -7.05
N ARG A 13 2.55 -4.49 -6.87
CA ARG A 13 3.55 -4.57 -7.94
C ARG A 13 4.07 -6.00 -8.17
N ASN A 14 3.73 -6.94 -7.29
CA ASN A 14 4.16 -8.33 -7.41
C ASN A 14 3.28 -9.09 -8.40
N LEU A 15 3.90 -9.74 -9.41
CA LEU A 15 3.16 -10.43 -10.47
C LEU A 15 2.32 -11.62 -9.98
N GLU A 16 2.81 -12.34 -8.96
CA GLU A 16 2.08 -13.47 -8.38
C GLU A 16 0.86 -12.96 -7.62
N VAL A 17 1.02 -11.91 -6.80
CA VAL A 17 -0.09 -11.24 -6.12
C VAL A 17 -1.12 -10.65 -7.11
N MET A 18 -0.63 -10.15 -8.25
CA MET A 18 -1.50 -9.64 -9.33
C MET A 18 -2.31 -10.75 -10.03
N ARG A 19 -1.91 -12.01 -9.92
CA ARG A 19 -2.61 -13.18 -10.49
C ARG A 19 -3.53 -13.81 -9.44
N HIS A 20 -3.02 -14.04 -8.25
CA HIS A 20 -3.69 -14.71 -7.14
C HIS A 20 -3.35 -14.00 -5.83
N LEU A 21 -4.35 -13.75 -4.98
CA LEU A 21 -4.12 -13.11 -3.67
C LEU A 21 -3.63 -14.10 -2.61
N ASP A 22 -3.79 -15.40 -2.82
CA ASP A 22 -3.49 -16.46 -1.86
C ASP A 22 -2.08 -16.35 -1.26
N PRO A 23 -1.01 -16.09 -2.05
CA PRO A 23 0.32 -15.94 -1.49
C PRO A 23 0.46 -14.76 -0.51
N LEU A 24 -0.27 -13.67 -0.74
CA LEU A 24 -0.29 -12.53 0.19
C LEU A 24 -1.12 -12.85 1.42
N TYR A 25 -2.25 -13.54 1.24
CA TYR A 25 -3.12 -13.96 2.34
C TYR A 25 -2.35 -14.86 3.32
N GLU A 26 -1.67 -15.88 2.83
CA GLU A 26 -0.86 -16.80 3.64
C GLU A 26 0.22 -16.06 4.46
N LEU A 27 0.89 -15.08 3.84
CA LEU A 27 1.89 -14.27 4.53
C LEU A 27 1.28 -13.42 5.64
N VAL A 28 0.13 -12.79 5.37
CA VAL A 28 -0.58 -11.96 6.35
C VAL A 28 -1.13 -12.81 7.49
N GLU A 29 -1.70 -13.97 7.18
CA GLU A 29 -2.18 -14.94 8.18
C GLU A 29 -1.03 -15.46 9.06
N ALA A 30 0.16 -15.63 8.49
CA ALA A 30 1.38 -15.96 9.24
C ALA A 30 1.95 -14.80 10.08
N GLY A 31 1.29 -13.63 10.07
CA GLY A 31 1.63 -12.46 10.87
C GLY A 31 2.48 -11.41 10.15
N ALA A 32 2.65 -11.49 8.82
CA ALA A 32 3.26 -10.41 8.06
C ALA A 32 2.30 -9.22 7.91
N LEU A 33 2.86 -8.02 7.80
CA LEU A 33 2.11 -6.82 7.45
C LEU A 33 2.36 -6.47 5.99
N ALA A 34 1.52 -5.62 5.40
CA ALA A 34 1.66 -5.21 4.01
C ALA A 34 1.46 -3.71 3.82
N GLN A 35 2.27 -3.10 2.95
CA GLN A 35 2.25 -1.68 2.65
C GLN A 35 1.93 -1.44 1.17
N LEU A 36 0.83 -0.74 0.89
CA LEU A 36 0.37 -0.38 -0.45
C LEU A 36 0.91 1.00 -0.87
N THR A 37 1.26 1.18 -2.14
CA THR A 37 1.64 2.51 -2.64
C THR A 37 0.41 3.38 -2.93
N PHE A 38 0.40 4.61 -2.44
CA PHE A 38 -0.71 5.55 -2.70
C PHE A 38 -0.91 5.86 -4.19
N GLY A 39 0.18 5.99 -4.95
CA GLY A 39 0.10 6.22 -6.40
C GLY A 39 -0.61 5.09 -7.15
N SER A 40 -0.48 3.85 -6.67
CA SER A 40 -1.19 2.67 -7.18
C SER A 40 -2.70 2.80 -6.93
N PHE A 41 -3.10 3.17 -5.71
CA PHE A 41 -4.50 3.39 -5.33
C PHE A 41 -5.16 4.57 -6.07
N GLU A 42 -4.45 5.69 -6.28
CA GLU A 42 -4.97 6.83 -7.05
C GLU A 42 -5.07 6.49 -8.56
N GLY A 43 -4.47 5.39 -8.99
CA GLY A 43 -4.49 4.94 -10.39
C GLY A 43 -3.47 5.63 -11.28
N ARG A 44 -2.38 6.17 -10.70
CA ARG A 44 -1.29 6.81 -11.45
C ARG A 44 -0.37 5.81 -12.15
N VAL A 45 -0.39 4.55 -11.74
CA VAL A 45 0.42 3.47 -12.34
C VAL A 45 -0.32 2.82 -13.51
N SER A 46 -1.47 2.19 -13.26
CA SER A 46 -2.33 1.63 -14.30
C SER A 46 -3.73 1.35 -13.75
N LYS A 47 -4.72 1.18 -14.64
CA LYS A 47 -6.09 0.76 -14.25
C LYS A 47 -6.11 -0.60 -13.57
N LYS A 48 -5.24 -1.53 -13.98
CA LYS A 48 -5.15 -2.88 -13.39
C LYS A 48 -4.64 -2.82 -11.95
N VAL A 49 -3.53 -2.09 -11.74
CA VAL A 49 -2.93 -1.90 -10.41
C VAL A 49 -3.89 -1.15 -9.47
N LYS A 50 -4.66 -0.19 -9.99
CA LYS A 50 -5.71 0.49 -9.21
C LYS A 50 -6.77 -0.48 -8.69
N LYS A 51 -7.32 -1.32 -9.58
CA LYS A 51 -8.34 -2.31 -9.19
C LYS A 51 -7.80 -3.30 -8.16
N LEU A 52 -6.56 -3.77 -8.35
CA LEU A 52 -5.89 -4.63 -7.36
C LEU A 52 -5.71 -3.90 -6.03
N SER A 53 -5.28 -2.65 -6.05
CA SER A 53 -5.11 -1.82 -4.85
C SER A 53 -6.43 -1.67 -4.07
N GLU A 54 -7.53 -1.44 -4.78
CA GLU A 54 -8.89 -1.40 -4.19
C GLU A 54 -9.29 -2.77 -3.62
N GLN A 55 -9.02 -3.86 -4.33
CA GLN A 55 -9.30 -5.23 -3.87
C GLN A 55 -8.50 -5.61 -2.61
N LEU A 56 -7.22 -5.24 -2.55
CA LEU A 56 -6.34 -5.48 -1.39
C LEU A 56 -6.82 -4.75 -0.14
N ILE A 57 -7.32 -3.52 -0.31
CA ILE A 57 -7.93 -2.74 0.76
C ILE A 57 -9.24 -3.40 1.20
N ASP A 58 -10.09 -3.80 0.26
CA ASP A 58 -11.41 -4.36 0.54
C ASP A 58 -11.34 -5.73 1.23
N THR A 59 -10.25 -6.46 1.03
CA THR A 59 -9.95 -7.76 1.66
C THR A 59 -9.15 -7.65 2.96
N ASN A 60 -8.87 -6.44 3.45
CA ASN A 60 -8.04 -6.17 4.63
C ASN A 60 -6.63 -6.78 4.56
N LEU A 61 -6.08 -7.00 3.35
CA LEU A 61 -4.73 -7.52 3.15
C LEU A 61 -3.64 -6.44 3.23
N VAL A 62 -4.04 -5.17 3.35
CA VAL A 62 -3.15 -4.01 3.43
C VAL A 62 -3.30 -3.34 4.79
N HIS A 63 -2.16 -3.09 5.43
CA HIS A 63 -2.07 -2.51 6.77
C HIS A 63 -1.60 -1.06 6.72
N PHE A 64 -0.79 -0.70 5.73
CA PHE A 64 -0.24 0.64 5.57
C PHE A 64 -0.38 1.15 4.14
N ILE A 65 -0.49 2.47 3.98
CA ILE A 65 -0.38 3.12 2.67
C ILE A 65 0.72 4.18 2.77
N ALA A 66 1.73 4.06 1.91
CA ALA A 66 2.84 5.00 1.83
C ALA A 66 2.89 5.64 0.43
N THR A 67 3.51 6.81 0.33
CA THR A 67 3.62 7.53 -0.94
C THR A 67 4.68 6.94 -1.88
N ASP A 68 5.57 6.09 -1.37
CA ASP A 68 6.75 5.58 -2.09
C ASP A 68 7.50 6.73 -2.80
N ALA A 69 7.66 7.84 -2.07
CA ALA A 69 8.16 9.09 -2.62
C ALA A 69 9.67 9.02 -2.82
N HIS A 70 10.11 8.43 -3.94
CA HIS A 70 11.46 8.67 -4.47
C HIS A 70 11.56 10.13 -4.90
N LEU A 71 12.69 10.78 -4.60
CA LEU A 71 12.95 12.20 -4.85
C LEU A 71 12.97 12.51 -6.37
N TYR A 72 11.80 12.59 -6.99
CA TYR A 72 11.63 13.01 -8.37
C TYR A 72 11.46 14.53 -8.39
N LYS A 73 12.16 15.22 -9.30
CA LYS A 73 12.18 16.70 -9.46
C LYS A 73 10.81 17.34 -9.76
N GLY A 74 9.69 16.62 -9.66
CA GLY A 74 8.34 17.07 -9.99
C GLY A 74 7.34 16.80 -8.87
N GLY A 75 7.30 17.70 -7.88
CA GLY A 75 6.15 17.87 -6.98
C GLY A 75 6.24 17.15 -5.63
N ARG A 76 6.02 17.91 -4.56
CA ARG A 76 5.83 17.37 -3.19
C ARG A 76 4.52 16.58 -3.14
N TRP A 77 4.59 15.32 -2.70
CA TRP A 77 3.40 14.57 -2.27
C TRP A 77 2.94 15.12 -0.92
N THR A 78 1.83 15.85 -0.91
CA THR A 78 1.25 16.42 0.32
C THR A 78 0.24 15.47 0.93
N PHE A 79 0.48 15.14 2.20
CA PHE A 79 -0.37 14.31 3.07
C PHE A 79 -1.85 14.70 3.01
N SER A 80 -2.17 15.99 2.95
CA SER A 80 -3.54 16.51 2.86
C SER A 80 -4.32 15.98 1.65
N ARG A 81 -3.67 15.80 0.50
CA ARG A 81 -4.29 15.23 -0.70
C ARG A 81 -4.55 13.73 -0.55
N LEU A 82 -3.69 13.03 0.18
CA LEU A 82 -3.85 11.60 0.50
C LEU A 82 -5.13 11.40 1.33
N PHE A 83 -5.24 12.14 2.43
CA PHE A 83 -6.37 12.05 3.36
C PHE A 83 -7.70 12.46 2.72
N GLY A 84 -7.71 13.51 1.89
CA GLY A 84 -8.92 13.96 1.20
C GLY A 84 -9.47 12.94 0.19
N ASN A 85 -8.59 12.26 -0.55
CA ASN A 85 -9.01 11.19 -1.46
C ASN A 85 -9.48 9.94 -0.71
N PHE A 86 -8.89 9.66 0.44
CA PHE A 86 -9.21 8.49 1.26
C PHE A 86 -10.58 8.63 1.94
N LYS A 87 -10.83 9.76 2.62
CA LYS A 87 -12.12 10.05 3.27
C LYS A 87 -13.31 9.97 2.33
N ARG A 88 -13.12 10.27 1.03
CA ARG A 88 -14.19 10.19 0.02
C ARG A 88 -14.55 8.76 -0.38
N LYS A 89 -13.70 7.75 -0.11
CA LYS A 89 -13.85 6.42 -0.68
C LYS A 89 -14.10 5.28 0.30
N LYS A 90 -13.84 5.41 1.62
CA LYS A 90 -14.28 4.44 2.66
C LYS A 90 -13.93 4.91 4.09
N GLU A 91 -14.81 4.57 5.05
CA GLU A 91 -14.74 4.89 6.50
C GLU A 91 -14.15 3.75 7.37
N LYS A 92 -13.68 2.64 6.78
CA LYS A 92 -13.43 1.38 7.52
C LYS A 92 -11.96 1.05 7.82
N ILE A 93 -11.05 2.02 7.77
CA ILE A 93 -9.62 1.74 7.89
C ILE A 93 -9.07 2.64 9.00
N GLU A 94 -8.63 1.98 10.07
CA GLU A 94 -7.92 2.61 11.20
C GLU A 94 -6.70 3.38 10.69
N PRO A 95 -6.26 4.45 11.39
CA PRO A 95 -5.42 5.49 10.82
C PRO A 95 -4.19 4.92 10.11
N ILE A 96 -4.25 5.01 8.78
CA ILE A 96 -3.17 4.71 7.87
C ILE A 96 -2.00 5.61 8.23
N ILE A 97 -0.99 5.04 8.89
CA ILE A 97 0.24 5.75 9.16
C ILE A 97 0.99 5.89 7.84
N CYS A 98 0.89 7.07 7.23
CA CYS A 98 1.67 7.40 6.05
C CYS A 98 3.10 7.72 6.49
N PHE A 99 3.98 6.71 6.48
CA PHE A 99 5.40 6.92 6.67
C PHE A 99 5.99 7.52 5.39
N LYS A 100 6.62 8.69 5.53
CA LYS A 100 7.62 9.13 4.55
C LYS A 100 8.87 8.29 4.82
N MET A 101 9.16 7.34 3.94
CA MET A 101 10.41 6.60 4.06
C MET A 101 11.58 7.57 3.93
N PRO A 102 12.55 7.56 4.86
CA PRO A 102 13.79 8.31 4.68
C PRO A 102 14.46 7.82 3.39
N ASN A 103 15.16 8.72 2.71
CA ASN A 103 15.98 8.35 1.56
C ASN A 103 16.91 7.20 1.98
N SER A 104 17.07 6.22 1.11
CA SER A 104 17.87 5.00 1.27
C SER A 104 19.18 5.24 2.04
N PHE A 105 19.56 4.27 2.89
CA PHE A 105 20.88 4.17 3.52
C PHE A 105 22.03 4.26 2.50
#